data_AF-A0A3N5YZ62-F1
#
_entry.id   AF-A0A3N5YZ62-F1
#
_cell.length_a   1.000
_cell.length_b   1.000
_cell.length_c   1.000
_cell.angle_alpha   90.00
_cell.angle_beta   90.00
_cell.angle_gamma   90.00
#
_symmetry.space_group_name_H-M   'P 1'
#
loop_
_entity.id
_entity.type
_entity.pdbx_description
1 polymer ?
#
loop_
_entity_poly.entity_id
_entity_poly.type
_entity_poly.pdbx_seq_one_letter_code
_entity_poly.pdbx_strand_id
1 'polypeptide(L)'
;MNRWLSIFAGKKALLHIREQGLSQEDVSVIAGAAGGPKWLVLNQLDRMIFSYWLRNRKKPLYLLGSSIGSWRFAAASQKDPIEAMDRF
;
A
#
# COMPACT_ATOMS: atom_id res chain seq x y z
N MET A 1 15.25 17.79 -3.16
CA MET A 1 14.53 16.54 -3.47
C MET A 1 14.81 15.56 -2.34
N ASN A 2 13.78 15.13 -1.58
CA ASN A 2 13.97 14.14 -0.53
C ASN A 2 14.32 12.80 -1.19
N ARG A 3 15.52 12.27 -0.94
CA ARG A 3 16.06 11.04 -1.58
C ARG A 3 15.36 9.74 -1.14
N TRP A 4 14.40 9.81 -0.22
CA TRP A 4 13.82 8.65 0.44
C TRP A 4 12.53 8.13 -0.21
N LEU A 5 11.79 8.99 -0.92
CA LEU A 5 10.52 8.64 -1.54
C LEU A 5 10.38 9.35 -2.88
N SER A 6 10.25 8.57 -3.95
CA SER A 6 9.94 9.05 -5.28
C SER A 6 8.50 8.70 -5.63
N ILE A 7 7.68 9.71 -5.90
CA ILE A 7 6.29 9.54 -6.31
C ILE A 7 6.19 9.90 -7.79
N PHE A 8 5.70 8.94 -8.58
CA PHE A 8 5.44 9.12 -10.00
C PHE A 8 3.93 9.14 -10.23
N ALA A 9 3.45 10.15 -10.95
CA ALA A 9 2.04 10.29 -11.28
C ALA A 9 1.90 10.74 -12.74
N GLY A 10 0.98 10.12 -13.48
CA GLY A 10 0.61 10.59 -14.81
C GLY A 10 -0.09 11.96 -14.76
N LYS A 11 -0.13 12.67 -15.89
CA LYS A 11 -0.63 14.07 -15.96
C LYS A 11 -1.99 14.27 -15.27
N LYS A 12 -2.96 13.38 -15.50
CA LYS A 12 -4.30 13.44 -14.90
C LYS A 12 -4.27 13.23 -13.38
N ALA A 13 -3.58 12.20 -12.91
CA ALA A 13 -3.46 11.90 -11.49
C ALA A 13 -2.70 13.00 -10.74
N LEU A 14 -1.64 13.55 -11.35
CA LEU A 14 -0.87 14.65 -10.76
C LEU A 14 -1.71 15.91 -10.56
N LEU A 15 -2.55 16.27 -11.54
CA LEU A 15 -3.44 17.42 -11.44
C LEU A 15 -4.46 17.21 -10.30
N HIS A 16 -5.14 16.05 -10.31
CA HIS A 16 -6.11 15.67 -9.27
C HIS A 16 -5.50 15.74 -7.86
N ILE A 17 -4.32 15.12 -7.67
CA ILE A 17 -3.64 15.09 -6.37
C ILE A 17 -3.24 16.50 -5.91
N ARG A 18 -2.84 17.40 -6.82
CA ARG A 18 -2.48 18.77 -6.46
C ARG A 18 -3.69 19.61 -6.03
N GLU A 19 -4.84 19.38 -6.66
CA GLU A 19 -6.07 20.14 -6.40
C GLU A 19 -6.84 19.61 -5.18
N GLN A 20 -6.88 18.28 -5.01
CA GLN A 20 -7.78 17.62 -4.05
C GLN A 20 -7.04 16.79 -2.99
N GLY A 21 -5.72 16.62 -3.12
CA GLY A 21 -4.97 15.65 -2.35
C GLY A 21 -5.15 14.21 -2.88
N LEU A 22 -4.53 13.24 -2.19
CA LEU A 22 -4.70 11.83 -2.48
C LEU A 22 -5.57 11.20 -1.39
N SER A 23 -6.85 10.98 -1.70
CA SER A 23 -7.74 10.26 -0.80
C SER A 23 -7.55 8.76 -0.94
N GLN A 24 -8.00 8.00 0.07
CA GLN A 24 -7.99 6.54 0.02
C GLN A 24 -8.80 6.04 -1.19
N GLU A 25 -9.94 6.68 -1.46
CA GLU A 25 -10.91 6.27 -2.48
C GLU A 25 -10.43 6.53 -3.92
N ASP A 26 -9.37 7.32 -4.10
CA ASP A 26 -8.71 7.53 -5.40
C ASP A 26 -7.86 6.33 -5.83
N VAL A 27 -7.53 5.43 -4.89
CA VAL A 27 -6.73 4.22 -5.16
C VAL A 27 -7.65 3.01 -5.23
N SER A 28 -7.72 2.38 -6.41
CA SER A 28 -8.48 1.14 -6.61
C SER A 28 -7.61 -0.10 -6.56
N VAL A 29 -6.31 0.03 -6.82
CA VAL A 29 -5.38 -1.10 -6.95
C VAL A 29 -4.05 -0.76 -6.27
N ILE A 30 -3.49 -1.73 -5.52
CA ILE A 30 -2.10 -1.69 -5.07
C ILE A 30 -1.36 -2.90 -5.66
N ALA A 31 -0.21 -2.63 -6.29
CA ALA A 31 0.63 -3.66 -6.88
C ALA A 31 1.91 -3.88 -6.05
N GLY A 32 2.21 -5.14 -5.74
CA GLY A 32 3.30 -5.57 -4.87
C GLY A 32 4.30 -6.41 -5.64
N ALA A 33 5.45 -5.84 -5.96
CA ALA A 33 6.51 -6.55 -6.67
C ALA A 33 7.20 -7.60 -5.79
N ALA A 34 7.77 -8.62 -6.44
CA ALA A 34 8.65 -9.59 -5.81
C ALA A 34 9.97 -8.94 -5.32
N GLY A 35 10.74 -9.70 -4.54
CA GLY A 35 12.10 -9.34 -4.15
C GLY A 35 12.41 -9.78 -2.73
N GLY A 36 12.92 -11.01 -2.59
CA GLY A 36 13.46 -11.63 -1.37
C GLY A 36 13.07 -10.97 -0.04
N PRO A 37 14.04 -10.43 0.72
CA PRO A 37 13.79 -9.92 2.07
C PRO A 37 13.20 -8.50 2.10
N LYS A 38 12.62 -7.98 0.99
CA LYS A 38 12.03 -6.62 0.96
C LYS A 38 10.98 -6.41 2.04
N TRP A 39 10.31 -7.47 2.48
CA TRP A 39 9.31 -7.40 3.55
C TRP A 39 9.88 -6.82 4.85
N LEU A 40 11.17 -7.02 5.17
CA LEU A 40 11.78 -6.47 6.39
C LEU A 40 11.66 -4.95 6.46
N VAL A 41 11.88 -4.28 5.34
CA VAL A 41 11.80 -2.81 5.25
C VAL A 41 10.38 -2.37 4.93
N LEU A 42 9.65 -3.14 4.11
CA LEU A 42 8.31 -2.78 3.67
C LEU A 42 7.22 -3.06 4.71
N ASN A 43 7.47 -3.90 5.73
CA ASN A 43 6.50 -4.21 6.78
C ASN A 43 5.99 -2.92 7.47
N GLN A 44 6.88 -1.99 7.82
CA GLN A 44 6.44 -0.74 8.45
C GLN A 44 5.66 0.17 7.51
N LEU A 45 6.00 0.16 6.22
CA LEU A 45 5.21 0.86 5.21
C LEU A 45 3.83 0.22 5.05
N ASP A 46 3.75 -1.11 5.04
CA ASP A 46 2.48 -1.85 4.95
C ASP A 46 1.59 -1.56 6.15
N ARG A 47 2.14 -1.49 7.37
CA ARG A 47 1.38 -1.09 8.57
C ARG A 47 0.78 0.30 8.42
N MET A 48 1.58 1.27 7.98
CA MET A 48 1.12 2.63 7.74
C MET A 48 0.05 2.69 6.65
N ILE A 49 0.20 1.93 5.56
CA ILE A 49 -0.76 1.93 4.46
C ILE A 49 -2.05 1.22 4.87
N PHE A 50 -1.99 -0.03 5.31
CA PHE A 50 -3.16 -0.89 5.48
C PHE A 50 -3.89 -0.71 6.81
N SER A 51 -3.19 -0.28 7.86
CA SER A 51 -3.78 -0.17 9.21
C SER A 51 -4.05 1.26 9.64
N TYR A 52 -3.36 2.24 9.05
CA TYR A 52 -3.57 3.65 9.35
C TYR A 52 -4.23 4.39 8.19
N TRP A 53 -3.56 4.47 7.03
CA TRP A 53 -4.05 5.27 5.92
C TRP A 53 -5.35 4.72 5.33
N LEU A 54 -5.47 3.41 5.11
CA LEU A 54 -6.66 2.77 4.51
C LEU A 54 -7.75 2.37 5.51
N ARG A 55 -7.58 2.67 6.80
CA ARG A 55 -8.46 2.19 7.89
C ARG A 55 -9.94 2.51 7.69
N ASN A 56 -10.23 3.66 7.07
CA ASN A 56 -11.60 4.17 6.93
C ASN A 56 -12.20 3.94 5.55
N ARG A 57 -11.46 3.28 4.65
CA ARG A 57 -11.90 2.98 3.29
C ARG A 57 -13.22 2.20 3.29
N LYS A 58 -14.11 2.52 2.35
CA LYS A 58 -15.40 1.83 2.20
C LYS A 58 -15.52 1.03 0.91
N LYS A 59 -14.81 1.41 -0.14
CA LYS A 59 -14.82 0.64 -1.40
C LYS A 59 -13.85 -0.55 -1.35
N PRO A 60 -14.11 -1.62 -2.11
CA PRO A 60 -13.12 -2.68 -2.29
C PRO A 60 -11.77 -2.13 -2.80
N LEU A 61 -10.66 -2.70 -2.32
CA LEU A 61 -9.31 -2.42 -2.79
C LEU A 61 -8.74 -3.70 -3.39
N TYR A 62 -8.27 -3.65 -4.63
CA TYR A 62 -7.68 -4.82 -5.29
C TYR A 62 -6.18 -4.88 -5.04
N LEU A 63 -5.70 -6.01 -4.52
CA LEU A 63 -4.29 -6.22 -4.25
C LEU A 63 -3.70 -7.23 -5.24
N LEU A 64 -2.71 -6.79 -6.02
CA LEU A 64 -2.02 -7.62 -7.01
C LEU A 64 -0.57 -7.83 -6.60
N GLY A 65 -0.24 -9.01 -6.10
CA GLY A 65 1.10 -9.33 -5.61
C GLY A 65 1.77 -10.45 -6.39
N SER A 66 3.11 -10.43 -6.45
CA SER A 66 3.94 -11.56 -6.87
C SER A 66 4.91 -11.96 -5.77
N SER A 67 5.06 -13.27 -5.49
CA SER A 67 5.96 -13.83 -4.48
C SER A 67 5.75 -13.15 -3.11
N ILE A 68 6.78 -12.53 -2.53
CA ILE A 68 6.68 -11.80 -1.26
C ILE A 68 5.63 -10.69 -1.29
N GLY A 69 5.35 -10.10 -2.47
CA GLY A 69 4.25 -9.15 -2.65
C GLY A 69 2.88 -9.80 -2.44
N SER A 70 2.66 -11.02 -2.96
CA SER A 70 1.41 -11.77 -2.74
C SER A 70 1.22 -12.09 -1.26
N TRP A 71 2.29 -12.51 -0.59
CA TRP A 71 2.26 -12.86 0.82
C TRP A 71 1.98 -11.64 1.72
N ARG A 72 2.66 -10.51 1.49
CA ARG A 72 2.41 -9.25 2.22
C ARG A 72 0.96 -8.80 2.08
N PHE A 73 0.40 -8.91 0.88
CA PHE A 73 -0.98 -8.53 0.61
C PHE A 73 -2.00 -9.51 1.17
N ALA A 74 -1.67 -10.80 1.26
CA ALA A 74 -2.48 -11.78 1.95
C ALA A 74 -2.56 -11.48 3.46
N ALA A 75 -1.45 -11.12 4.11
CA ALA A 75 -1.44 -10.67 5.50
C ALA A 75 -2.26 -9.38 5.69
N ALA A 76 -2.06 -8.38 4.82
CA ALA A 76 -2.80 -7.11 4.86
C ALA A 76 -4.31 -7.25 4.63
N SER A 77 -4.77 -8.34 4.01
CA SER A 77 -6.19 -8.60 3.74
C SER A 77 -6.92 -9.31 4.88
N GLN A 78 -6.21 -9.69 5.94
CA GLN A 78 -6.82 -10.30 7.12
C GLN A 78 -7.62 -9.26 7.94
N LYS A 79 -8.48 -9.76 8.82
CA LYS A 79 -9.33 -8.93 9.68
C LYS A 79 -8.51 -7.97 10.56
N ASP A 80 -7.37 -8.44 11.06
CA ASP A 80 -6.39 -7.63 11.77
C ASP A 80 -5.05 -7.67 11.00
N PRO A 81 -4.77 -6.68 10.14
CA PRO A 81 -3.54 -6.64 9.35
C PRO A 81 -2.28 -6.46 10.22
N ILE A 82 -2.37 -5.82 11.39
CA ILE A 82 -1.21 -5.66 12.28
C ILE A 82 -0.83 -7.00 12.88
N GLU A 83 -1.79 -7.70 13.46
CA GLU A 83 -1.58 -9.01 14.08
C GLU A 83 -1.14 -10.05 13.03
N ALA A 84 -1.68 -9.98 11.80
CA ALA A 84 -1.25 -10.83 10.70
C ALA A 84 0.21 -10.58 10.29
N MET A 85 0.67 -9.33 10.32
CA MET A 85 2.06 -8.97 10.02
C MET A 85 3.03 -9.29 11.16
N ASP A 86 2.57 -9.39 12.41
CA ASP A 86 3.42 -9.72 13.58
C ASP A 86 3.74 -11.22 13.71
N ARG A 87 2.99 -12.09 13.02
CA ARG A 87 3.19 -13.56 13.07
C ARG A 87 4.46 -14.05 12.37
N PHE A 88 5.28 -13.14 11.86
CA PHE A 88 6.41 -13.42 10.97
C PHE A 88 7.58 -12.48 11.24
#